data_AF-A0A103DZJ1-F1
#
_entry.id   AF-A0A103DZJ1-F1
#
_cell.length_a   1.000
_cell.length_b   1.000
_cell.length_c   1.000
_cell.angle_alpha   90.00
_cell.angle_beta   90.00
_cell.angle_gamma   90.00
#
_symmetry.space_group_name_H-M   'P 1'
#
loop_
_entity.id
_entity.type
_entity.pdbx_description
1 polymer ?
#
loop_
_entity_poly.entity_id
_entity_poly.type
_entity_poly.pdbx_seq_one_letter_code
_entity_poly.pdbx_strand_id
1 'polypeptide(L)'
;MHYGTAGPAFIEWASSQAGELAEHLRMRVDELVRQWVPDGSHSQVARVAKRFCLVAVAGELATAHGLTGWPQGEAVEAARRCFEGWLELRGGTGNSDEAEAVQQVLHFVAHGDNRFVWMNRAQDDHRPNVPHRAGFKQHVKRDERRTPIASDREYYAEFGGKMSADDAESVETEYLIEAAVFRKDVCAGFDHKIVAKALMKRGVLMPRSDGYPYRQEYIPGHGKFMVYRVLPSIFTLEL
;
A
#
# COMPACT_ATOMS: atom_id res chain seq x y z
N MET A 1 17.88 -2.17 50.07
CA MET A 1 17.75 -2.38 48.61
C MET A 1 18.80 -1.53 47.92
N HIS A 2 19.71 -2.13 47.16
CA HIS A 2 20.62 -1.38 46.30
C HIS A 2 19.92 -1.15 44.96
N TYR A 3 19.69 0.11 44.60
CA TYR A 3 19.11 0.50 43.30
C TYR A 3 20.15 1.34 42.53
N GLY A 4 20.12 1.25 41.20
CA GLY A 4 20.96 2.08 40.33
C GLY A 4 22.41 1.61 40.13
N THR A 5 22.80 0.41 40.55
CA THR A 5 24.17 -0.11 40.39
C THR A 5 24.41 -0.84 39.06
N ALA A 6 23.39 -1.49 38.51
CA ALA A 6 23.53 -2.31 37.29
C ALA A 6 23.87 -1.49 36.03
N GLY A 7 23.25 -0.31 35.87
CA GLY A 7 23.50 0.58 34.72
C GLY A 7 24.94 1.10 34.67
N PRO A 8 25.45 1.73 35.74
CA PRO A 8 26.85 2.15 35.83
C PRO A 8 27.84 1.00 35.61
N ALA A 9 27.60 -0.16 36.23
CA ALA A 9 28.45 -1.34 36.06
C ALA A 9 28.48 -1.84 34.60
N PHE A 10 27.33 -1.83 33.92
CA PHE A 10 27.25 -2.18 32.49
C PHE A 10 28.04 -1.20 31.62
N ILE A 11 27.93 0.11 31.90
CA ILE A 11 28.64 1.14 31.13
C ILE A 11 30.15 1.05 31.36
N GLU A 12 30.59 0.83 32.61
CA GLU A 12 32.01 0.66 32.95
C GLU A 12 32.60 -0.53 32.19
N TRP A 13 31.92 -1.68 32.24
CA TRP A 13 32.31 -2.85 31.46
C TRP A 13 32.33 -2.57 29.96
N ALA A 14 31.25 -1.99 29.40
CA ALA A 14 31.14 -1.72 27.98
C ALA A 14 32.24 -0.76 27.49
N SER A 15 32.63 0.20 28.33
CA SER A 15 33.70 1.15 28.04
C SER A 15 35.08 0.47 28.00
N SER A 16 35.30 -0.53 28.85
CA SER A 16 36.54 -1.32 28.84
C SER A 16 36.71 -2.17 27.57
N GLN A 17 35.62 -2.47 26.87
CA GLN A 17 35.58 -3.31 25.65
C GLN A 17 35.22 -2.52 24.38
N ALA A 18 35.23 -1.19 24.45
CA ALA A 18 34.63 -0.34 23.40
C ALA A 18 35.19 -0.56 21.99
N GLY A 19 36.46 -0.98 21.87
CA GLY A 19 37.12 -1.22 20.59
C GLY A 19 36.48 -2.32 19.75
N GLU A 20 36.07 -3.43 20.38
CA GLU A 20 35.51 -4.60 19.69
C GLU A 20 33.98 -4.71 19.85
N LEU A 21 33.45 -4.11 20.91
CA LEU A 21 32.03 -4.22 21.27
C LEU A 21 31.10 -3.68 20.18
N ALA A 22 31.47 -2.59 19.52
CA ALA A 22 30.63 -1.97 18.50
C ALA A 22 30.42 -2.87 17.26
N GLU A 23 31.47 -3.56 16.82
CA GLU A 23 31.39 -4.49 15.69
C GLU A 23 30.65 -5.77 16.09
N HIS A 24 30.95 -6.31 17.28
CA HIS A 24 30.27 -7.47 17.83
C HIS A 24 28.76 -7.24 17.96
N LEU A 25 28.35 -6.10 18.52
CA LEU A 25 26.94 -5.70 18.62
C LEU A 25 26.29 -5.61 17.25
N ARG A 26 26.95 -5.00 16.28
CA ARG A 26 26.41 -4.85 14.92
C ARG A 26 26.15 -6.20 14.27
N MET A 27 27.13 -7.11 14.32
CA MET A 27 27.00 -8.45 13.75
C MET A 27 25.85 -9.22 14.40
N ARG A 28 25.81 -9.27 15.74
CA ARG A 28 24.77 -9.98 16.51
C ARG A 28 23.37 -9.41 16.27
N VAL A 29 23.25 -8.09 16.21
CA VAL A 29 21.97 -7.43 15.93
C VAL A 29 21.50 -7.73 14.51
N ASP A 30 22.38 -7.63 13.51
CA ASP A 30 22.01 -7.89 12.12
C ASP A 30 21.67 -9.38 11.90
N GLU A 31 22.31 -10.29 12.61
CA GLU A 31 21.95 -11.72 12.64
C GLU A 31 20.55 -11.94 13.21
N LEU A 32 20.24 -11.39 14.40
CA LEU A 32 18.90 -11.53 14.99
C LEU A 32 17.81 -10.88 14.13
N VAL A 33 18.09 -9.73 13.51
CA VAL A 33 17.13 -9.10 12.58
C VAL A 33 16.80 -10.02 11.41
N ARG A 34 17.79 -10.73 10.84
CA ARG A 34 17.54 -11.71 9.76
C ARG A 34 16.72 -12.90 10.23
N GLN A 35 16.87 -13.31 11.49
CA GLN A 35 16.08 -14.41 12.05
C GLN A 35 14.63 -13.99 12.36
N TRP A 36 14.42 -12.74 12.80
CA TRP A 36 13.11 -12.26 13.26
C TRP A 36 12.24 -11.69 12.14
N VAL A 37 12.84 -11.24 11.05
CA VAL A 37 12.14 -10.55 9.96
C VAL A 37 12.08 -11.45 8.72
N PRO A 38 10.89 -11.93 8.32
CA PRO A 38 10.74 -12.75 7.12
C PRO A 38 11.14 -12.00 5.84
N ASP A 39 11.67 -12.74 4.86
CA ASP A 39 11.95 -12.24 3.52
C ASP A 39 10.67 -11.68 2.88
N GLY A 40 10.73 -10.41 2.45
CA GLY A 40 9.58 -9.67 1.89
C GLY A 40 8.91 -8.66 2.84
N SER A 41 9.36 -8.56 4.10
CA SER A 41 8.87 -7.56 5.06
C SER A 41 9.22 -6.12 4.65
N HIS A 42 8.29 -5.17 4.89
CA HIS A 42 8.51 -3.74 4.66
C HIS A 42 9.78 -3.23 5.37
N SER A 43 10.56 -2.36 4.71
CA SER A 43 11.79 -1.75 5.25
C SER A 43 11.64 -1.03 6.61
N GLN A 44 10.40 -0.73 7.01
CA GLN A 44 10.06 -0.20 8.33
C GLN A 44 10.08 -1.27 9.44
N VAL A 45 9.67 -2.51 9.16
CA VAL A 45 9.70 -3.63 10.13
C VAL A 45 11.14 -3.91 10.54
N ALA A 46 12.05 -4.01 9.56
CA ALA A 46 13.47 -4.23 9.81
C ALA A 46 14.08 -3.13 10.71
N ARG A 47 13.66 -1.87 10.54
CA ARG A 47 14.15 -0.75 11.36
C ARG A 47 13.70 -0.87 12.82
N VAL A 48 12.47 -1.31 13.05
CA VAL A 48 11.93 -1.50 14.41
C VAL A 48 12.54 -2.75 15.04
N ALA A 49 12.60 -3.86 14.31
CA ALA A 49 13.26 -5.10 14.73
C ALA A 49 14.70 -4.83 15.20
N LYS A 50 15.46 -4.00 14.48
CA LYS A 50 16.83 -3.62 14.86
C LYS A 50 16.95 -3.01 16.26
N ARG A 51 15.94 -2.24 16.71
CA ARG A 51 15.92 -1.65 18.06
C ARG A 51 15.64 -2.71 19.13
N PHE A 52 14.69 -3.60 18.88
CA PHE A 52 14.41 -4.71 19.80
C PHE A 52 15.59 -5.69 19.89
N CYS A 53 16.21 -6.01 18.76
CA CYS A 53 17.42 -6.83 18.71
C CYS A 53 18.58 -6.18 19.46
N LEU A 54 18.74 -4.85 19.40
CA LEU A 54 19.75 -4.15 20.19
C LEU A 54 19.54 -4.33 21.70
N VAL A 55 18.29 -4.20 22.16
CA VAL A 55 17.94 -4.44 23.57
C VAL A 55 18.19 -5.90 23.96
N ALA A 56 17.82 -6.85 23.11
CA ALA A 56 18.07 -8.27 23.30
C ALA A 56 19.57 -8.55 23.50
N VAL A 57 20.42 -8.08 22.57
CA VAL A 57 21.87 -8.31 22.63
C VAL A 57 22.48 -7.65 23.86
N ALA A 58 22.07 -6.41 24.19
CA ALA A 58 22.56 -5.73 25.39
C ALA A 58 22.19 -6.48 26.68
N GLY A 59 20.96 -7.01 26.76
CA GLY A 59 20.52 -7.82 27.90
C GLY A 59 21.27 -9.14 28.04
N GLU A 60 21.59 -9.82 26.93
CA GLU A 60 22.43 -11.02 26.95
C GLU A 60 23.85 -10.72 27.44
N LEU A 61 24.43 -9.60 27.00
CA LEU A 61 25.76 -9.19 27.47
C LEU A 61 25.73 -8.86 28.96
N ALA A 62 24.73 -8.09 29.42
CA ALA A 62 24.57 -7.80 30.85
C ALA A 62 24.39 -9.09 31.68
N THR A 63 23.69 -10.08 31.13
CA THR A 63 23.51 -11.40 31.75
C THR A 63 24.82 -12.19 31.83
N ALA A 64 25.60 -12.22 30.75
CA ALA A 64 26.92 -12.85 30.74
C ALA A 64 27.89 -12.23 31.76
N HIS A 65 27.71 -10.94 32.08
CA HIS A 65 28.45 -10.23 33.13
C HIS A 65 27.83 -10.32 34.53
N GLY A 66 26.81 -11.15 34.72
CA GLY A 66 26.18 -11.37 36.03
C GLY A 66 25.39 -10.17 36.56
N LEU A 67 25.04 -9.20 35.70
CA LEU A 67 24.38 -7.95 36.12
C LEU A 67 22.86 -8.07 36.24
N THR A 68 22.23 -8.96 35.46
CA THR A 68 20.77 -9.10 35.40
C THR A 68 20.24 -10.20 36.32
N GLY A 69 21.03 -11.27 36.52
CA GLY A 69 20.57 -12.51 37.16
C GLY A 69 19.60 -13.34 36.30
N TRP A 70 19.44 -13.00 35.01
CA TRP A 70 18.56 -13.74 34.11
C TRP A 70 19.20 -15.03 33.59
N PRO A 71 18.42 -16.04 33.18
CA PRO A 71 18.93 -17.16 32.40
C PRO A 71 19.44 -16.68 31.03
N GLN A 72 20.42 -17.41 30.48
CA GLN A 72 20.89 -17.19 29.11
C GLN A 72 19.72 -17.34 28.12
N GLY A 73 19.57 -16.40 27.19
CA GLY A 73 18.50 -16.38 26.19
C GLY A 73 17.21 -15.66 26.65
N GLU A 74 17.04 -15.38 27.94
CA GLU A 74 15.82 -14.73 28.45
C GLU A 74 15.67 -13.31 27.91
N ALA A 75 16.76 -12.56 27.76
CA ALA A 75 16.69 -11.19 27.22
C ALA A 75 16.27 -11.19 25.75
N VAL A 76 16.73 -12.17 24.98
CA VAL A 76 16.34 -12.37 23.57
C VAL A 76 14.86 -12.71 23.48
N GLU A 77 14.39 -13.69 24.26
CA GLU A 77 13.00 -14.13 24.24
C GLU A 77 12.04 -13.03 24.72
N ALA A 78 12.39 -12.28 25.77
CA ALA A 78 11.58 -11.16 26.25
C ALA A 78 11.46 -10.05 25.19
N ALA A 79 12.58 -9.66 24.56
CA ALA A 79 12.57 -8.67 23.49
C ALA A 79 11.81 -9.17 22.25
N ARG A 80 11.91 -10.48 21.93
CA ARG A 80 11.18 -11.13 20.85
C ARG A 80 9.68 -11.10 21.07
N ARG A 81 9.20 -11.48 22.26
CA ARG A 81 7.76 -11.41 22.61
C ARG A 81 7.20 -10.00 22.49
N CYS A 82 7.96 -9.00 22.94
CA CYS A 82 7.55 -7.60 22.78
C CYS A 82 7.51 -7.18 21.30
N PHE A 83 8.47 -7.64 20.48
CA PHE A 83 8.48 -7.39 19.05
C PHE A 83 7.32 -8.10 18.33
N GLU A 84 7.03 -9.36 18.68
CA GLU A 84 5.91 -10.14 18.15
C GLU A 84 4.57 -9.51 18.55
N GLY A 85 4.38 -9.09 19.81
CA GLY A 85 3.18 -8.36 20.22
C GLY A 85 3.03 -7.01 19.50
N TRP A 86 4.13 -6.28 19.27
CA TRP A 86 4.11 -5.10 18.40
C TRP A 86 3.75 -5.46 16.95
N LEU A 87 4.28 -6.57 16.44
CA LEU A 87 4.01 -7.06 15.10
C LEU A 87 2.57 -7.53 14.94
N GLU A 88 1.95 -8.12 15.96
CA GLU A 88 0.54 -8.50 16.00
C GLU A 88 -0.36 -7.28 16.02
N LEU A 89 -0.06 -6.26 16.83
CA LEU A 89 -0.81 -5.00 16.81
C LEU A 89 -0.67 -4.25 15.49
N ARG A 90 0.46 -4.44 14.80
CA ARG A 90 0.73 -3.90 13.46
C ARG A 90 0.24 -4.79 12.32
N GLY A 91 0.08 -6.08 12.56
CA GLY A 91 -0.09 -7.16 11.58
C GLY A 91 -1.50 -7.72 11.58
N GLY A 92 -2.23 -7.58 12.68
CA GLY A 92 -3.68 -7.68 12.78
C GLY A 92 -4.41 -6.60 11.97
N THR A 93 -3.66 -5.70 11.34
CA THR A 93 -4.14 -4.69 10.41
C THR A 93 -3.65 -4.95 8.96
N GLY A 94 -2.71 -5.86 8.68
CA GLY A 94 -2.12 -5.96 7.34
C GLY A 94 -3.09 -6.43 6.24
N ASN A 95 -3.88 -7.47 6.51
CA ASN A 95 -4.84 -8.01 5.53
C ASN A 95 -6.21 -7.32 5.64
N SER A 96 -6.60 -6.89 6.86
CA SER A 96 -7.82 -6.11 7.07
C SER A 96 -7.68 -4.68 6.54
N ASP A 97 -6.53 -4.01 6.71
CA ASP A 97 -6.28 -2.68 6.11
C ASP A 97 -6.16 -2.80 4.60
N GLU A 98 -5.62 -3.90 4.06
CA GLU A 98 -5.58 -4.11 2.62
C GLU A 98 -6.99 -4.31 2.05
N ALA A 99 -7.81 -5.14 2.70
CA ALA A 99 -9.21 -5.33 2.31
C ALA A 99 -10.03 -4.05 2.47
N GLU A 100 -9.87 -3.33 3.58
CA GLU A 100 -10.54 -2.06 3.87
C GLU A 100 -10.12 -0.96 2.91
N ALA A 101 -8.83 -0.87 2.57
CA ALA A 101 -8.35 0.08 1.58
C ALA A 101 -8.91 -0.22 0.18
N VAL A 102 -8.99 -1.49 -0.21
CA VAL A 102 -9.62 -1.88 -1.49
C VAL A 102 -11.12 -1.59 -1.45
N GLN A 103 -11.79 -1.87 -0.33
CA GLN A 103 -13.20 -1.55 -0.11
C GLN A 103 -13.47 -0.05 -0.18
N GLN A 104 -12.55 0.79 0.30
CA GLN A 104 -12.64 2.25 0.18
C GLN A 104 -12.58 2.69 -1.28
N VAL A 105 -11.70 2.09 -2.09
CA VAL A 105 -11.63 2.38 -3.54
C VAL A 105 -12.91 1.94 -4.23
N LEU A 106 -13.41 0.73 -3.94
CA LEU A 106 -14.70 0.24 -4.42
C LEU A 106 -15.81 1.25 -4.08
N HIS A 107 -15.92 1.63 -2.81
CA HIS A 107 -16.96 2.54 -2.33
C HIS A 107 -16.87 3.90 -3.03
N PHE A 108 -15.66 4.43 -3.23
CA PHE A 108 -15.44 5.69 -3.93
C PHE A 108 -15.95 5.64 -5.37
N VAL A 109 -15.69 4.55 -6.09
CA VAL A 109 -16.13 4.40 -7.49
C VAL A 109 -17.63 4.11 -7.57
N ALA A 110 -18.16 3.26 -6.68
CA ALA A 110 -19.58 2.90 -6.63
C ALA A 110 -20.49 4.09 -6.30
N HIS A 111 -20.12 4.91 -5.31
CA HIS A 111 -20.94 6.04 -4.85
C HIS A 111 -20.55 7.38 -5.48
N GLY A 112 -19.37 7.45 -6.09
CA GLY A 112 -18.81 8.65 -6.69
C GLY A 112 -18.99 8.73 -8.19
N ASP A 113 -19.91 7.96 -8.81
CA ASP A 113 -20.08 7.94 -10.27
C ASP A 113 -20.30 9.34 -10.87
N ASN A 114 -20.99 10.21 -10.12
CA ASN A 114 -21.22 11.61 -10.49
C ASN A 114 -19.96 12.49 -10.48
N ARG A 115 -18.83 12.03 -9.92
CA ARG A 115 -17.53 12.71 -9.93
C ARG A 115 -16.69 12.35 -11.16
N PHE A 116 -17.19 11.48 -12.04
CA PHE A 116 -16.50 11.04 -13.25
C PHE A 116 -17.16 11.58 -14.51
N VAL A 117 -16.35 12.16 -15.39
CA VAL A 117 -16.77 12.65 -16.71
C VAL A 117 -16.65 11.52 -17.73
N TRP A 118 -17.70 11.27 -18.51
CA TRP A 118 -17.61 10.39 -19.68
C TRP A 118 -16.62 10.96 -20.71
N MET A 119 -15.62 10.17 -21.09
CA MET A 119 -14.52 10.62 -21.97
C MET A 119 -15.01 11.07 -23.35
N ASN A 120 -15.97 10.35 -23.94
CA ASN A 120 -16.57 10.73 -25.22
C ASN A 120 -17.27 12.09 -25.14
N ARG A 121 -17.89 12.41 -23.99
CA ARG A 121 -18.54 13.71 -23.70
C ARG A 121 -17.62 14.72 -23.01
N ALA A 122 -16.30 14.50 -23.05
CA ALA A 122 -15.37 15.40 -22.40
C ALA A 122 -15.37 16.81 -23.02
N GLN A 123 -15.76 16.93 -24.29
CA GLN A 123 -15.79 18.16 -25.08
C GLN A 123 -17.20 18.78 -25.22
N ASP A 124 -18.23 18.17 -24.64
CA ASP A 124 -19.60 18.69 -24.75
C ASP A 124 -19.76 19.96 -23.90
N ASP A 125 -19.92 21.11 -24.57
CA ASP A 125 -20.10 22.42 -23.94
C ASP A 125 -21.44 22.56 -23.20
N HIS A 126 -22.41 21.68 -23.48
CA HIS A 126 -23.71 21.64 -22.79
C HIS A 126 -23.75 20.65 -21.62
N ARG A 127 -22.65 19.98 -21.31
CA ARG A 127 -22.61 19.00 -20.21
C ARG A 127 -22.80 19.69 -18.85
N PRO A 128 -23.44 19.01 -17.87
CA PRO A 128 -23.47 19.48 -16.50
C PRO A 128 -22.05 19.62 -15.92
N ASN A 129 -21.85 20.63 -15.07
CA ASN A 129 -20.62 20.72 -14.28
C ASN A 129 -20.51 19.49 -13.36
N VAL A 130 -19.28 19.02 -13.15
CA VAL A 130 -18.96 17.89 -12.26
C VAL A 130 -18.21 18.44 -11.03
N PRO A 131 -18.91 18.73 -9.92
CA PRO A 131 -18.28 19.20 -8.69
C PRO A 131 -17.29 18.17 -8.16
N HIS A 132 -16.16 18.63 -7.63
CA HIS A 132 -15.12 17.78 -7.05
C HIS A 132 -14.69 16.62 -7.98
N ARG A 133 -14.60 16.88 -9.29
CA ARG A 133 -14.23 15.88 -10.31
C ARG A 133 -13.05 15.01 -9.86
N ALA A 134 -13.27 13.71 -9.87
CA ALA A 134 -12.26 12.71 -9.50
C ALA A 134 -11.48 12.18 -10.71
N GLY A 135 -12.08 12.27 -11.89
CA GLY A 135 -11.45 11.94 -13.15
C GLY A 135 -12.46 11.65 -14.24
N PHE A 136 -12.20 10.61 -15.01
CA PHE A 136 -12.95 10.27 -16.22
C PHE A 136 -13.41 8.82 -16.20
N LYS A 137 -14.42 8.49 -17.01
CA LYS A 137 -14.85 7.12 -17.26
C LYS A 137 -15.07 6.90 -18.74
N GLN A 138 -14.88 5.67 -19.19
CA GLN A 138 -15.02 5.30 -20.59
C GLN A 138 -15.68 3.94 -20.72
N HIS A 139 -16.38 3.75 -21.83
CA HIS A 139 -16.81 2.42 -22.25
C HIS A 139 -15.62 1.70 -22.88
N VAL A 140 -15.48 0.43 -22.54
CA VAL A 140 -14.57 -0.49 -23.21
C VAL A 140 -15.37 -1.67 -23.74
N LYS A 141 -15.00 -2.17 -24.92
CA LYS A 141 -15.58 -3.42 -25.43
C LYS A 141 -15.19 -4.58 -24.54
N ARG A 142 -16.10 -5.53 -24.34
CA ARG A 142 -15.85 -6.79 -23.63
C ARG A 142 -15.08 -7.78 -24.52
N ASP A 143 -13.92 -7.35 -25.02
CA ASP A 143 -12.98 -8.13 -25.81
C ASP A 143 -11.64 -8.27 -25.06
N GLU A 144 -10.74 -9.14 -25.55
CA GLU A 144 -9.41 -9.34 -24.93
C GLU A 144 -8.57 -8.05 -24.90
N ARG A 145 -8.81 -7.14 -25.84
CA ARG A 145 -8.05 -5.90 -26.00
C ARG A 145 -8.59 -4.76 -25.14
N ARG A 146 -9.80 -4.89 -24.59
CA ARG A 146 -10.58 -3.85 -23.90
C ARG A 146 -10.55 -2.54 -24.66
N THR A 147 -10.91 -2.60 -25.93
CA THR A 147 -10.83 -1.45 -26.84
C THR A 147 -11.70 -0.29 -26.31
N PRO A 148 -11.13 0.89 -26.01
CA PRO A 148 -11.89 2.02 -25.50
C PRO A 148 -12.72 2.68 -26.59
N ILE A 149 -13.91 3.13 -26.21
CA ILE A 149 -14.81 3.94 -27.03
C ILE A 149 -14.69 5.36 -26.49
N ALA A 150 -13.67 6.07 -26.97
CA ALA A 150 -13.17 7.31 -26.33
C ALA A 150 -13.70 8.59 -26.98
N SER A 151 -14.39 8.49 -28.12
CA SER A 151 -14.96 9.64 -28.84
C SER A 151 -16.45 9.47 -29.11
N ASP A 152 -17.16 10.59 -29.24
CA ASP A 152 -18.57 10.58 -29.63
C ASP A 152 -18.76 9.90 -30.99
N ARG A 153 -17.87 10.12 -31.95
CA ARG A 153 -17.94 9.47 -33.26
C ARG A 153 -17.92 7.94 -33.16
N GLU A 154 -17.03 7.40 -32.33
CA GLU A 154 -16.95 5.94 -32.10
C GLU A 154 -18.18 5.44 -31.35
N TYR A 155 -18.67 6.20 -30.37
CA TYR A 155 -19.91 5.87 -29.66
C TYR A 155 -21.09 5.79 -30.62
N TYR A 156 -21.28 6.79 -31.50
CA TYR A 156 -22.36 6.80 -32.48
C TYR A 156 -22.21 5.70 -33.53
N ALA A 157 -20.98 5.37 -33.92
CA ALA A 157 -20.73 4.27 -34.86
C ALA A 157 -21.06 2.90 -34.26
N GLU A 158 -20.83 2.72 -32.95
CA GLU A 158 -21.09 1.46 -32.25
C GLU A 158 -22.56 1.33 -31.82
N PHE A 159 -23.14 2.38 -31.23
CA PHE A 159 -24.42 2.32 -30.52
C PHE A 159 -25.52 3.20 -31.14
N GLY A 160 -25.22 3.92 -32.24
CA GLY A 160 -26.13 4.93 -32.78
C GLY A 160 -26.41 6.06 -31.78
N GLY A 161 -27.66 6.53 -31.72
CA GLY A 161 -28.04 7.65 -30.84
C GLY A 161 -28.20 7.28 -29.36
N LYS A 162 -28.33 5.98 -29.04
CA LYS A 162 -28.51 5.49 -27.67
C LYS A 162 -28.13 4.02 -27.61
N MET A 163 -27.28 3.66 -26.66
CA MET A 163 -26.97 2.27 -26.32
C MET A 163 -28.23 1.46 -26.03
N SER A 164 -28.42 0.36 -26.76
CA SER A 164 -29.47 -0.61 -26.50
C SER A 164 -29.13 -1.49 -25.29
N ALA A 165 -30.09 -2.30 -24.83
CA ALA A 165 -29.83 -3.25 -23.75
C ALA A 165 -28.79 -4.31 -24.17
N ASP A 166 -28.89 -4.80 -25.41
CA ASP A 166 -27.98 -5.81 -25.96
C ASP A 166 -26.55 -5.25 -26.10
N ASP A 167 -26.43 -3.99 -26.55
CA ASP A 167 -25.13 -3.30 -26.60
C ASP A 167 -24.50 -3.18 -25.21
N ALA A 168 -25.32 -2.91 -24.19
CA ALA A 168 -24.86 -2.74 -22.81
C ALA A 168 -24.24 -4.03 -22.23
N GLU A 169 -24.64 -5.21 -22.69
CA GLU A 169 -24.03 -6.49 -22.29
C GLU A 169 -22.63 -6.70 -22.89
N SER A 170 -22.34 -6.03 -24.01
CA SER A 170 -21.07 -6.15 -24.75
C SER A 170 -20.00 -5.16 -24.31
N VAL A 171 -20.32 -4.28 -23.37
CA VAL A 171 -19.43 -3.18 -22.93
C VAL A 171 -19.26 -3.19 -21.42
N GLU A 172 -18.10 -2.76 -20.98
CA GLU A 172 -17.81 -2.54 -19.57
C GLU A 172 -17.38 -1.09 -19.35
N THR A 173 -17.45 -0.63 -18.10
CA THR A 173 -17.03 0.74 -17.74
C THR A 173 -15.72 0.70 -16.97
N GLU A 174 -14.76 1.49 -17.41
CA GLU A 174 -13.51 1.71 -16.69
C GLU A 174 -13.45 3.13 -16.13
N TYR A 175 -12.74 3.26 -15.01
CA TYR A 175 -12.59 4.52 -14.30
C TYR A 175 -11.13 4.96 -14.31
N LEU A 176 -10.89 6.18 -14.78
CA LEU A 176 -9.59 6.84 -14.84
C LEU A 176 -9.54 7.90 -13.74
N ILE A 177 -9.02 7.52 -12.57
CA ILE A 177 -8.94 8.40 -11.40
C ILE A 177 -7.67 9.25 -11.51
N GLU A 178 -7.80 10.58 -11.45
CA GLU A 178 -6.65 11.50 -11.46
C GLU A 178 -5.70 11.19 -10.29
N ALA A 179 -4.39 11.15 -10.55
CA ALA A 179 -3.41 10.67 -9.60
C ALA A 179 -3.36 11.50 -8.30
N ALA A 180 -3.64 12.80 -8.37
CA ALA A 180 -3.74 13.65 -7.19
C ALA A 180 -4.94 13.28 -6.32
N VAL A 181 -6.10 13.02 -6.94
CA VAL A 181 -7.34 12.62 -6.26
C VAL A 181 -7.18 11.21 -5.68
N PHE A 182 -6.60 10.29 -6.45
CA PHE A 182 -6.34 8.93 -5.96
C PHE A 182 -5.52 8.95 -4.67
N ARG A 183 -4.47 9.77 -4.62
CA ARG A 183 -3.56 9.85 -3.47
C ARG A 183 -4.18 10.56 -2.26
N LYS A 184 -4.95 11.63 -2.49
CA LYS A 184 -5.45 12.50 -1.42
C LYS A 184 -6.83 12.10 -0.90
N ASP A 185 -7.74 11.78 -1.82
CA ASP A 185 -9.15 11.53 -1.50
C ASP A 185 -9.41 10.03 -1.43
N VAL A 186 -9.05 9.29 -2.48
CA VAL A 186 -9.40 7.85 -2.60
C VAL A 186 -8.62 7.00 -1.61
N CYS A 187 -7.33 7.30 -1.40
CA CYS A 187 -6.48 6.60 -0.46
C CYS A 187 -6.36 7.34 0.88
N ALA A 188 -7.29 8.25 1.22
CA ALA A 188 -7.25 8.94 2.51
C ALA A 188 -7.15 7.91 3.65
N GLY A 189 -6.21 8.11 4.57
CA GLY A 189 -5.94 7.16 5.66
C GLY A 189 -5.01 5.99 5.32
N PHE A 190 -4.68 5.75 4.05
CA PHE A 190 -3.86 4.62 3.60
C PHE A 190 -2.64 5.07 2.77
N ASP A 191 -1.57 4.26 2.76
CA ASP A 191 -0.45 4.48 1.83
C ASP A 191 -0.89 4.12 0.41
N HIS A 192 -1.02 5.13 -0.45
CA HIS A 192 -1.50 4.97 -1.82
C HIS A 192 -0.70 3.95 -2.65
N LYS A 193 0.58 3.68 -2.33
CA LYS A 193 1.39 2.68 -3.03
C LYS A 193 0.99 1.27 -2.61
N ILE A 194 0.68 1.07 -1.33
CA ILE A 194 0.17 -0.20 -0.80
C ILE A 194 -1.20 -0.48 -1.40
N VAL A 195 -2.11 0.51 -1.40
CA VAL A 195 -3.43 0.39 -2.03
C VAL A 195 -3.30 0.04 -3.51
N ALA A 196 -2.46 0.76 -4.26
CA ALA A 196 -2.24 0.47 -5.68
C ALA A 196 -1.73 -0.96 -5.90
N LYS A 197 -0.79 -1.44 -5.07
CA LYS A 197 -0.29 -2.82 -5.14
C LYS A 197 -1.38 -3.86 -4.84
N ALA A 198 -2.24 -3.59 -3.86
CA ALA A 198 -3.36 -4.43 -3.48
C ALA A 198 -4.39 -4.57 -4.62
N LEU A 199 -4.70 -3.46 -5.29
CA LEU A 199 -5.59 -3.44 -6.46
C LEU A 199 -4.97 -4.18 -7.65
N MET A 200 -3.66 -4.01 -7.91
CA MET A 200 -2.96 -4.76 -8.97
C MET A 200 -2.94 -6.27 -8.69
N LYS A 201 -2.67 -6.67 -7.44
CA LYS A 201 -2.67 -8.08 -7.01
C LYS A 201 -4.03 -8.75 -7.27
N ARG A 202 -5.12 -7.99 -7.14
CA ARG A 202 -6.50 -8.43 -7.41
C ARG A 202 -6.93 -8.30 -8.89
N GLY A 203 -6.07 -7.77 -9.76
CA GLY A 203 -6.40 -7.58 -11.18
C GLY A 203 -7.48 -6.54 -11.44
N VAL A 204 -7.68 -5.58 -10.52
CA VAL A 204 -8.70 -4.53 -10.64
C VAL A 204 -8.12 -3.14 -10.94
N LEU A 205 -6.78 -3.02 -10.93
CA LEU A 205 -6.06 -1.86 -11.43
C LEU A 205 -5.20 -2.28 -12.61
N MET A 206 -5.34 -1.59 -13.73
CA MET A 206 -4.59 -1.85 -14.96
C MET A 206 -3.22 -1.13 -14.91
N PRO A 207 -2.10 -1.86 -14.76
CA PRO A 207 -0.76 -1.25 -14.70
C PRO A 207 -0.24 -0.90 -16.09
N ARG A 208 0.63 0.11 -16.17
CA ARG A 208 1.38 0.40 -17.39
C ARG A 208 2.23 -0.82 -17.79
N SER A 209 2.69 -0.87 -19.04
CA SER A 209 3.51 -1.96 -19.58
C SER A 209 4.77 -2.29 -18.76
N ASP A 210 5.30 -1.33 -17.99
CA ASP A 210 6.46 -1.51 -17.11
C ASP A 210 6.08 -1.85 -15.65
N GLY A 211 4.81 -2.16 -15.38
CA GLY A 211 4.32 -2.49 -14.04
C GLY A 211 4.02 -1.30 -13.14
N TYR A 212 4.19 -0.06 -13.61
CA TYR A 212 3.79 1.11 -12.81
C TYR A 212 2.26 1.20 -12.65
N PRO A 213 1.74 1.51 -11.45
CA PRO A 213 0.31 1.46 -11.17
C PRO A 213 -0.51 2.61 -11.76
N TYR A 214 0.15 3.67 -12.23
CA TYR A 214 -0.48 4.81 -12.87
C TYR A 214 0.22 5.14 -14.18
N ARG A 215 -0.50 5.80 -15.08
CA ARG A 215 -0.07 6.08 -16.46
C ARG A 215 -0.52 7.46 -16.89
N GLN A 216 0.10 7.98 -17.95
CA GLN A 216 -0.37 9.18 -18.59
C GLN A 216 -1.40 8.80 -19.66
N GLU A 217 -2.60 9.35 -19.57
CA GLU A 217 -3.66 9.19 -20.59
C GLU A 217 -3.99 10.54 -21.20
N TYR A 218 -4.29 10.54 -22.50
CA TYR A 218 -4.79 11.71 -23.20
C TYR A 218 -6.31 11.75 -23.12
N ILE A 219 -6.84 12.86 -22.62
CA ILE A 219 -8.27 13.12 -22.53
C ILE A 219 -8.63 14.14 -23.61
N PRO A 220 -9.52 13.77 -24.56
CA PRO A 220 -9.95 14.67 -25.62
C PRO A 220 -10.42 16.03 -25.08
N GLY A 221 -9.79 17.12 -25.54
CA GLY A 221 -10.14 18.49 -25.16
C GLY A 221 -9.65 18.96 -23.79
N HIS A 222 -9.08 18.08 -22.96
CA HIS A 222 -8.54 18.45 -21.63
C HIS A 222 -7.02 18.31 -21.54
N GLY A 223 -6.40 17.53 -22.44
CA GLY A 223 -4.96 17.31 -22.46
C GLY A 223 -4.56 16.00 -21.77
N LYS A 224 -3.34 15.93 -21.25
CA LYS A 224 -2.80 14.69 -20.66
C LYS A 224 -2.90 14.70 -19.14
N PHE A 225 -3.39 13.59 -18.57
CA PHE A 225 -3.53 13.41 -17.12
C PHE A 225 -2.79 12.17 -16.65
N MET A 226 -2.21 12.24 -15.45
CA MET A 226 -1.70 11.06 -14.77
C MET A 226 -2.86 10.39 -14.04
N VAL A 227 -3.15 9.13 -14.36
CA VAL A 227 -4.35 8.43 -13.88
C VAL A 227 -4.05 7.02 -13.41
N TYR A 228 -4.87 6.56 -12.46
CA TYR A 228 -5.02 5.16 -12.08
C TYR A 228 -6.23 4.60 -12.83
N ARG A 229 -6.02 3.55 -13.65
CA ARG A 229 -7.07 2.94 -14.49
C ARG A 229 -7.67 1.74 -13.75
N VAL A 230 -8.82 1.96 -13.11
CA VAL A 230 -9.58 0.95 -12.37
C VAL A 230 -10.51 0.22 -13.33
N LEU A 231 -10.50 -1.11 -13.22
CA LEU A 231 -11.23 -2.04 -14.07
C LEU A 231 -12.62 -2.36 -13.48
N PRO A 232 -13.61 -2.72 -14.33
CA PRO A 232 -14.95 -3.10 -13.90
C PRO A 232 -14.97 -4.29 -12.94
N SER A 233 -13.95 -5.15 -12.99
CA SER A 233 -13.74 -6.26 -12.05
C SER A 233 -13.64 -5.82 -10.59
N ILE A 234 -13.48 -4.53 -10.29
CA ILE A 234 -13.57 -4.03 -8.92
C ILE A 234 -14.92 -4.34 -8.27
N PHE A 235 -16.02 -4.29 -9.02
CA PHE A 235 -17.37 -4.53 -8.49
C PHE A 235 -17.70 -6.00 -8.26
N THR A 236 -16.86 -6.90 -8.74
CA THR A 236 -17.01 -8.35 -8.57
C THR A 236 -16.09 -8.90 -7.49
N LEU A 237 -15.40 -8.04 -6.73
CA LEU A 237 -14.54 -8.48 -5.65
C LEU A 237 -15.36 -8.99 -4.46
N GLU A 238 -14.98 -10.16 -3.95
CA GLU A 238 -15.38 -10.64 -2.64
C GLU A 238 -14.31 -10.20 -1.64
N LEU A 239 -14.66 -9.28 -0.74
CA LEU A 239 -13.76 -8.62 0.22
C LEU A 239 -14.10 -9.00 1.65
#